data_AF-A0A7W4HHS9-F1
#
_entry.id   AF-A0A7W4HHS9-F1
#
_cell.length_a   1.000
_cell.length_b   1.000
_cell.length_c   1.000
_cell.angle_alpha   90.00
_cell.angle_beta   90.00
_cell.angle_gamma   90.00
#
_symmetry.space_group_name_H-M   'P 1'
#
loop_
_entity.id
_entity.type
_entity.pdbx_description
1 polymer ?
#
loop_
_entity_poly.entity_id
_entity_poly.type
_entity_poly.pdbx_seq_one_letter_code
_entity_poly.pdbx_strand_id
1 'polypeptide(L)' 'LLDKNDIQIRHTRVRKPNDNAHIERFNRTMRDELIGPYTGRGLEEISKSIREYLIYYNYARIHTTLRMTPIQMLQSC' A
#
# COMPACT_ATOMS: atom_id res chain seq x y z
N LEU A 1 9.78 -7.46 -20.10
CA LEU A 1 9.71 -6.17 -19.39
C LEU A 1 10.46 -6.23 -18.07
N LEU A 2 10.19 -7.23 -17.24
CA LEU A 2 10.87 -7.43 -15.95
C LEU A 2 12.36 -7.78 -16.13
N ASP A 3 12.70 -8.73 -17.01
CA ASP A 3 14.09 -9.10 -17.32
C ASP A 3 14.90 -7.95 -17.93
N LYS A 4 14.23 -7.01 -18.61
CA LYS A 4 14.87 -5.81 -19.18
C LYS A 4 15.24 -4.76 -18.12
N ASN A 5 14.62 -4.84 -16.94
CA ASN A 5 14.87 -3.94 -15.80
C ASN A 5 15.61 -4.67 -14.66
N ASP A 6 16.14 -5.88 -14.92
CA ASP A 6 16.83 -6.71 -13.93
C ASP A 6 15.98 -7.01 -12.67
N ILE A 7 14.66 -7.13 -12.84
CA ILE A 7 13.73 -7.38 -11.74
C ILE A 7 13.53 -8.89 -11.57
N GLN A 8 14.00 -9.44 -10.46
CA GLN A 8 13.79 -10.85 -10.11
C GLN A 8 12.39 -11.10 -9.54
N ILE A 9 11.73 -12.15 -10.04
CA ILE A 9 10.43 -12.60 -9.51
C ILE A 9 10.68 -13.54 -8.32
N ARG A 10 10.05 -13.24 -7.18
CA ARG A 10 10.06 -14.09 -5.99
C ARG A 10 8.65 -14.52 -5.63
N HIS A 11 8.43 -15.82 -5.55
CA HIS A 11 7.14 -16.39 -5.13
C HIS A 11 7.08 -16.55 -3.61
N THR A 12 5.89 -16.31 -3.05
CA THR A 12 5.58 -16.62 -1.65
C THR A 12 5.69 -18.12 -1.39
N ARG A 13 6.24 -18.50 -0.24
CA ARG A 13 6.33 -19.91 0.15
C ARG A 13 4.95 -20.43 0.58
N VAL A 14 4.69 -21.69 0.25
CA VAL A 14 3.44 -22.37 0.63
C VAL A 14 3.30 -22.37 2.16
N ARG A 15 2.12 -21.97 2.65
CA ARG A 15 1.77 -21.91 4.09
C ARG A 15 2.67 -20.99 4.93
N LYS A 16 3.21 -19.92 4.34
CA LYS A 16 3.97 -18.88 5.06
C LYS A 16 3.27 -17.52 4.94
N PRO A 17 2.29 -17.21 5.81
CA PRO A 17 1.56 -15.93 5.76
C PRO A 17 2.48 -14.72 6.01
N ASN A 18 3.58 -14.92 6.76
CA ASN A 18 4.54 -13.85 7.05
C ASN A 18 5.21 -13.26 5.80
N ASP A 19 5.32 -14.02 4.70
CA ASP A 19 5.94 -13.55 3.46
C ASP A 19 5.17 -12.38 2.84
N ASN A 20 3.87 -12.27 3.11
CA ASN A 20 2.99 -11.23 2.58
C ASN A 20 2.42 -10.29 3.66
N ALA A 21 2.80 -10.49 4.93
CA ALA A 21 2.18 -9.81 6.08
C ALA A 21 2.23 -8.28 5.99
N HIS A 22 3.31 -7.71 5.43
CA HIS A 22 3.43 -6.27 5.25
C HIS A 22 2.43 -5.71 4.23
N ILE A 23 2.27 -6.38 3.09
CA ILE A 23 1.30 -6.00 2.05
C ILE A 23 -0.12 -6.20 2.57
N GLU A 24 -0.39 -7.28 3.30
CA GLU A 24 -1.70 -7.55 3.90
C GLU A 24 -2.08 -6.50 4.95
N ARG A 25 -1.12 -6.09 5.79
CA ARG A 25 -1.33 -5.00 6.76
C ARG A 25 -1.66 -3.68 6.06
N PHE A 26 -0.96 -3.37 4.97
CA PHE A 26 -1.27 -2.19 4.15
C PHE A 26 -2.66 -2.29 3.51
N ASN A 27 -2.99 -3.42 2.88
CA ASN A 27 -4.30 -3.65 2.25
C ASN A 27 -5.46 -3.54 3.25
N ARG A 28 -5.26 -4.05 4.48
CA ARG A 28 -6.24 -3.87 5.56
C ARG A 28 -6.42 -2.40 5.92
N THR A 29 -5.31 -1.66 6.10
CA THR A 29 -5.35 -0.22 6.41
C THR A 29 -6.09 0.57 5.33
N MET A 30 -5.79 0.29 4.05
CA MET A 30 -6.50 0.90 2.94
C MET A 30 -7.99 0.53 2.96
N ARG A 31 -8.34 -0.73 3.21
CA ARG A 31 -9.76 -1.14 3.28
C ARG A 31 -10.50 -0.45 4.42
N ASP A 32 -9.90 -0.39 5.61
CA ASP A 32 -10.54 0.17 6.81
C ASP A 32 -10.72 1.69 6.67
N GLU A 33 -9.72 2.39 6.10
CA GLU A 33 -9.75 3.85 5.94
C GLU A 33 -10.48 4.33 4.69
N LEU A 34 -10.47 3.54 3.59
CA LEU A 34 -11.02 3.95 2.29
C LEU A 34 -12.34 3.26 1.93
N ILE A 35 -12.51 1.98 2.25
CA ILE A 35 -13.59 1.13 1.70
C ILE A 35 -14.72 0.90 2.71
N GLY A 36 -14.43 0.99 4.02
CA GLY A 36 -15.43 0.85 5.09
C GLY A 36 -16.70 1.71 4.89
N PRO A 37 -16.59 2.98 4.42
CA PRO A 37 -17.76 3.82 4.13
C PRO A 37 -18.40 3.68 2.72
N TYR A 38 -17.88 2.82 1.83
CA TYR A 38 -18.12 2.92 0.37
C TYR A 38 -18.87 1.72 -0.24
N THR A 39 -19.70 1.02 0.55
CA THR A 39 -20.59 -0.04 0.04
C THR A 39 -21.68 0.56 -0.86
N GLY A 40 -21.37 0.80 -2.14
CA GLY A 40 -22.35 1.30 -3.13
C GLY A 40 -21.80 2.20 -4.24
N ARG A 41 -20.49 2.48 -4.28
CA ARG A 41 -19.88 3.34 -5.33
C ARG A 41 -19.44 2.56 -6.56
N GLY A 42 -19.44 3.24 -7.72
CA GLY A 42 -18.97 2.67 -8.98
C GLY A 42 -17.45 2.43 -8.99
N LEU A 43 -16.99 1.51 -9.86
CA LEU A 43 -15.56 1.16 -9.97
C LEU A 43 -14.66 2.36 -10.26
N GLU A 44 -15.14 3.33 -11.05
CA GLU A 44 -14.37 4.54 -11.40
C GLU A 44 -14.11 5.42 -10.18
N GLU A 45 -15.13 5.63 -9.34
CA GLU A 45 -15.00 6.42 -8.11
C GLU A 45 -14.04 5.76 -7.13
N ILE A 46 -14.13 4.43 -6.97
CA ILE A 46 -13.20 3.65 -6.15
C ILE A 46 -11.77 3.81 -6.69
N SER A 47 -11.58 3.70 -8.00
CA SER A 47 -10.28 3.86 -8.65
C SER A 47 -9.68 5.25 -8.42
N LYS A 48 -10.51 6.30 -8.47
CA LYS A 48 -10.10 7.68 -8.15
C LYS A 48 -9.71 7.82 -6.68
N SER A 49 -10.55 7.32 -5.77
CA SER A 49 -10.28 7.37 -4.32
C SER A 49 -9.02 6.60 -3.93
N ILE A 50 -8.72 5.46 -4.57
CA ILE A 50 -7.46 4.73 -4.37
C ILE A 50 -6.26 5.59 -4.76
N ARG A 51 -6.30 6.28 -5.91
CA ARG A 51 -5.19 7.16 -6.34
C ARG A 51 -4.95 8.30 -5.37
N GLU A 52 -6.02 8.97 -4.93
CA GLU A 52 -5.94 10.07 -3.95
C GLU A 52 -5.39 9.57 -2.60
N TYR A 53 -5.87 8.40 -2.15
CA TYR A 53 -5.41 7.78 -0.92
C TYR A 53 -3.92 7.41 -0.98
N LEU A 54 -3.41 6.91 -2.10
CA LEU A 54 -1.99 6.59 -2.26
C LEU A 54 -1.09 7.83 -2.16
N ILE A 55 -1.53 8.97 -2.70
CA ILE A 55 -0.82 10.24 -2.55
C ILE A 55 -0.79 10.65 -1.07
N TYR A 56 -1.94 10.63 -0.40
CA TYR A 56 -2.02 10.92 1.04
C TYR A 56 -1.12 9.99 1.86
N TYR A 57 -1.20 8.68 1.62
CA TYR A 57 -0.44 7.67 2.35
C TYR A 57 1.06 7.92 2.25
N ASN A 58 1.58 8.19 1.04
CA ASN A 58 3.01 8.35 0.83
C ASN A 58 3.56 9.70 1.31
N TYR A 59 2.79 10.78 1.13
CA TYR A 59 3.31 12.15 1.30
C TYR A 59 2.81 12.88 2.54
N ALA A 60 1.68 12.48 3.13
CA ALA A 60 1.04 13.20 4.22
C ALA A 60 0.82 12.37 5.48
N ARG A 61 0.70 11.04 5.37
CA ARG A 61 0.50 10.15 6.53
C ARG A 61 1.75 10.10 7.40
N ILE A 62 1.64 10.59 8.63
CA ILE A 62 2.71 10.47 9.63
C ILE A 62 2.60 9.12 10.33
N HIS A 63 3.65 8.30 10.26
CA HIS A 63 3.73 7.08 11.05
C HIS A 63 4.07 7.41 12.50
N THR A 64 3.20 7.04 13.45
CA THR A 64 3.33 7.40 14.88
C THR A 64 4.66 7.00 15.52
N THR A 65 5.21 5.84 15.16
CA THR A 65 6.50 5.36 15.68
C THR A 65 7.70 6.11 15.08
N LEU A 66 7.64 6.47 13.80
CA LEU A 66 8.77 7.05 13.07
C LEU A 66 8.70 8.58 12.97
N ARG A 67 7.55 9.18 13.30
CA ARG A 67 7.25 10.62 13.18
C ARG A 67 7.55 11.23 11.79
N MET A 68 7.53 10.40 10.76
CA MET A 68 7.82 10.78 9.37
C MET A 68 6.85 10.11 8.41
N THR A 69 6.78 10.61 7.19
CA THR A 69 5.98 10.02 6.10
C THR A 69 6.74 8.88 5.41
N PRO A 70 6.05 7.96 4.71
CA PRO A 70 6.72 6.87 3.98
C PRO A 70 7.79 7.37 3.01
N ILE A 71 7.54 8.46 2.29
CA ILE A 71 8.53 9.01 1.35
C ILE A 71 9.76 9.55 2.08
N GLN A 72 9.58 10.20 3.24
CA GLN A 72 10.70 10.69 4.06
C GLN A 72 11.54 9.52 4.60
N MET A 73 10.88 8.45 5.04
CA MET A 73 11.58 7.24 5.49
C MET A 73 12.43 6.63 4.37
N LEU A 74 11.88 6.52 3.15
CA LEU A 74 12.60 6.01 1.98
C LEU A 74 13.81 6.87 1.61
N GLN A 75 13.70 8.21 1.73
CA GLN A 75 14.79 9.15 1.43
C GLN A 75 15.86 9.22 2.53
N SER A 76 15.52 8.79 3.74
CA SER A 76 16.44 8.79 4.90
C SER A 76 17.31 7.53 5.01
N CYS A 77 17.02 6.51 4.19
CA CYS A 77 17.79 5.27 4.07
C CYS A 77 18.77 5.37 2.89
#